data_AF-A0AA36UTX3-F1
#
_entry.id   AF-A0AA36UTX3-F1
#
_cell.length_a   1.000
_cell.length_b   1.000
_cell.length_c   1.000
_cell.angle_alpha   90.00
_cell.angle_beta   90.00
_cell.angle_gamma   90.00
#
_symmetry.space_group_name_H-M   'P 1'
#
loop_
_entity.id
_entity.type
_entity.pdbx_description
1 polymer ?
#
loop_
_entity_poly.entity_id
_entity_poly.type
_entity_poly.pdbx_seq_one_letter_code
_entity_poly.pdbx_strand_id
1 'polypeptide(L)'
;MEYAEKSVAVLSIKNERLKPFYFTKELKHRNKILRAGTVYSRIKDTNTPKDSCANPQDIKAMWLERFGLDLPAAARFKLLLEDTDNWIYNGVNGAFYALDPDFTISISEDDYRGSNFWWQNTLIEEPVKYDYLLKYKNAVMHELPVVHFQNEGLCVPFPDVEYVTHPEKRDGLDAKFYCDLFYYTKGSLSYALFEHLRKIHTDKPDLSTPIVTQIKSPIIKLPFFILDKNEQLEELCSSYLLAYKKFVENQDDIVADSLYQGKNMDRYKLERVFSEWAFSEVTEKCI
;
A
#
# COMPACT_ATOMS: atom_id res chain seq x y z
N MET A 1 4.38 30.43 -13.91
CA MET A 1 4.15 31.29 -12.73
C MET A 1 4.65 32.68 -13.09
N GLU A 2 3.91 33.74 -12.73
CA GLU A 2 4.36 35.11 -12.97
C GLU A 2 4.92 35.70 -11.68
N TYR A 3 6.14 36.25 -11.76
CA TYR A 3 6.73 37.02 -10.67
C TYR A 3 7.20 38.36 -11.24
N ALA A 4 6.66 39.46 -10.72
CA ALA A 4 6.93 40.81 -11.20
C ALA A 4 6.79 40.96 -12.73
N GLU A 5 5.63 40.55 -13.27
CA GLU A 5 5.29 40.65 -14.71
C GLU A 5 6.22 39.85 -15.65
N LYS A 6 7.00 38.91 -15.11
CA LYS A 6 7.86 38.02 -15.89
C LYS A 6 7.46 36.57 -15.70
N SER A 7 7.48 35.83 -16.82
CA SER A 7 7.27 34.39 -16.81
C SER A 7 8.47 33.67 -16.21
N VAL A 8 8.21 32.84 -15.19
CA VAL A 8 9.20 32.01 -14.51
C VAL A 8 8.81 30.54 -14.67
N ALA A 9 9.81 29.72 -15.01
CA ALA A 9 9.74 28.27 -14.96
C ALA A 9 10.37 27.77 -13.66
N VAL A 10 9.65 26.95 -12.90
CA VAL A 10 10.12 26.37 -11.63
C VAL A 10 10.35 24.88 -11.84
N LEU A 11 11.57 24.42 -11.56
CA LEU A 11 11.93 23.00 -11.53
C LEU A 11 12.19 22.59 -10.08
N SER A 12 11.38 21.68 -9.55
CA SER A 12 11.52 21.13 -8.20
C SER A 12 12.13 19.74 -8.27
N ILE A 13 13.29 19.55 -7.65
CA ILE A 13 13.96 18.25 -7.52
C ILE A 13 13.82 17.81 -6.07
N LYS A 14 13.13 16.70 -5.83
CA LYS A 14 12.96 16.14 -4.48
C LYS A 14 14.22 15.41 -4.05
N ASN A 15 14.54 15.46 -2.76
CA ASN A 15 15.60 14.65 -2.17
C ASN A 15 15.06 13.23 -1.93
N GLU A 16 15.36 12.33 -2.84
CA GLU A 16 14.91 10.94 -2.80
C GLU A 16 16.10 9.99 -2.67
N ARG A 17 15.85 8.79 -2.14
CA ARG A 17 16.84 7.70 -1.99
C ARG A 17 17.25 7.07 -3.33
N LEU A 18 16.89 7.68 -4.46
CA LEU A 18 17.32 7.27 -5.80
C LEU A 18 18.68 7.87 -6.20
N LYS A 19 19.23 8.79 -5.39
CA LYS A 19 20.59 9.32 -5.57
C LYS A 19 21.63 8.24 -5.18
N PRO A 20 22.86 8.27 -5.71
CA PRO A 20 23.37 9.28 -6.63
C PRO A 20 22.91 9.02 -8.06
N PHE A 21 22.82 10.12 -8.83
CA PHE A 21 22.63 10.08 -10.28
C PHE A 21 23.94 10.45 -10.98
N TYR A 22 24.22 9.79 -12.10
CA TYR A 22 25.37 10.08 -12.94
C TYR A 22 25.03 9.80 -14.41
N PHE A 23 25.72 10.46 -15.32
CA PHE A 23 25.55 10.20 -16.74
C PHE A 23 26.33 8.95 -17.15
N THR A 24 25.72 8.07 -17.95
CA THR A 24 26.42 6.88 -18.51
C THR A 24 27.30 7.23 -19.72
N LYS A 25 27.08 8.40 -20.32
CA LYS A 25 27.88 8.96 -21.41
C LYS A 25 28.18 10.42 -21.11
N GLU A 26 29.27 10.93 -21.68
CA GLU A 26 29.60 12.34 -21.53
C GLU A 26 28.49 13.24 -22.09
N LEU A 27 28.10 14.26 -21.34
CA LEU A 27 27.16 15.27 -21.81
C LEU A 27 27.95 16.49 -22.30
N LYS A 28 27.88 16.74 -23.61
CA LYS A 28 28.51 17.90 -24.25
C LYS A 28 27.42 18.90 -24.63
N HIS A 29 27.49 20.10 -24.07
CA HIS A 29 26.55 21.17 -24.42
C HIS A 29 27.29 22.51 -24.50
N ARG A 30 27.30 23.11 -25.70
CA ARG A 30 28.12 24.28 -26.03
C ARG A 30 29.59 23.99 -25.65
N ASN A 31 30.24 24.89 -24.92
CA ASN A 31 31.63 24.73 -24.44
C ASN A 31 31.71 24.06 -23.06
N LYS A 32 30.69 23.29 -22.65
CA LYS A 32 30.65 22.60 -21.34
C LYS A 32 30.60 21.09 -21.58
N ILE A 33 31.43 20.37 -20.82
CA ILE A 33 31.45 18.91 -20.78
C ILE A 33 31.17 18.48 -19.34
N LEU A 34 30.20 17.58 -19.16
CA LEU A 34 30.02 16.82 -17.92
C LEU A 34 30.49 15.39 -18.16
N ARG A 35 31.31 14.88 -17.25
CA ARG A 35 31.97 13.59 -17.40
C ARG A 35 31.00 12.45 -17.11
N ALA A 36 31.12 11.36 -17.88
CA ALA A 36 30.42 10.12 -17.58
C ALA A 36 30.88 9.55 -16.23
N GLY A 37 29.98 8.84 -15.53
CA GLY A 37 30.25 8.19 -14.25
C GLY A 37 30.52 9.13 -13.06
N THR A 38 30.50 10.44 -13.28
CA THR A 38 30.81 11.42 -12.24
C THR A 38 29.54 11.84 -11.51
N VAL A 39 29.57 11.74 -10.17
CA VAL A 39 28.51 12.25 -9.30
C VAL A 39 28.83 13.71 -8.96
N TYR A 40 27.85 14.58 -9.18
CA TYR A 40 27.91 15.99 -8.83
C TYR A 40 26.91 16.26 -7.69
N SER A 41 27.30 17.05 -6.70
CA SER A 41 26.43 17.48 -5.61
C SER A 41 26.33 19.00 -5.56
N ARG A 42 25.26 19.50 -4.93
CA ARG A 42 25.13 20.90 -4.54
C ARG A 42 24.86 20.95 -3.05
N ILE A 43 25.73 21.65 -2.32
CA ILE A 43 25.55 21.89 -0.88
C ILE A 43 25.31 23.40 -0.74
N LYS A 44 24.10 23.78 -0.34
CA LYS A 44 23.65 25.19 -0.30
C LYS A 44 23.82 25.84 -1.67
N ASP A 45 24.65 26.88 -1.78
CA ASP A 45 24.92 27.60 -3.03
C ASP A 45 26.16 27.12 -3.78
N THR A 46 26.86 26.11 -3.24
CA THR A 46 28.09 25.59 -3.84
C THR A 46 27.81 24.34 -4.66
N ASN A 47 28.14 24.39 -5.95
CA ASN A 47 28.10 23.23 -6.85
C ASN A 47 29.48 22.54 -6.90
N THR A 48 29.51 21.23 -7.11
CA THR A 48 30.72 20.52 -7.52
C THR A 48 31.27 21.11 -8.84
N PRO A 49 32.59 21.43 -8.92
CA PRO A 49 33.22 21.86 -10.18
C PRO A 49 33.06 20.83 -11.29
N LYS A 50 32.92 21.28 -12.54
CA LYS A 50 32.62 20.38 -13.69
C LYS A 50 33.74 19.38 -14.00
N ASP A 51 34.97 19.76 -13.68
CA ASP A 51 36.20 19.00 -13.84
C ASP A 51 36.54 18.10 -12.62
N SER A 52 35.67 18.09 -11.61
CA SER A 52 35.79 17.34 -10.37
C SER A 52 34.54 16.48 -10.11
N CYS A 53 34.52 15.79 -8.96
CA CYS A 53 33.40 15.01 -8.46
C CYS A 53 32.99 15.49 -7.06
N ALA A 54 31.79 15.11 -6.63
CA ALA A 54 31.34 15.34 -5.26
C ALA A 54 32.34 14.75 -4.26
N ASN A 55 32.39 15.31 -3.06
CA ASN A 55 33.33 14.82 -2.07
C ASN A 55 33.01 13.33 -1.72
N PRO A 56 34.01 12.50 -1.37
CA PRO A 56 33.78 11.08 -1.11
C PRO A 56 32.77 10.78 0.01
N GLN A 57 32.62 11.66 1.01
CA GLN A 57 31.66 11.48 2.09
C GLN A 57 30.22 11.65 1.60
N ASP A 58 29.95 12.66 0.77
CA ASP A 58 28.66 12.86 0.12
C ASP A 58 28.32 11.67 -0.78
N ILE A 59 29.29 11.21 -1.59
CA ILE A 59 29.11 10.06 -2.48
C ILE A 59 28.77 8.80 -1.65
N LYS A 60 29.52 8.55 -0.57
CA LYS A 60 29.24 7.44 0.36
C LYS A 60 27.84 7.56 0.95
N ALA A 61 27.46 8.72 1.46
CA ALA A 61 26.15 8.95 2.07
C ALA A 61 25.02 8.69 1.06
N MET A 62 25.15 9.17 -0.17
CA MET A 62 24.17 8.90 -1.24
C MET A 62 24.02 7.41 -1.54
N TRP A 63 25.12 6.65 -1.60
CA TRP A 63 25.04 5.20 -1.80
C TRP A 63 24.47 4.45 -0.60
N LEU A 64 24.82 4.85 0.63
CA LEU A 64 24.21 4.29 1.84
C LEU A 64 22.69 4.51 1.82
N GLU A 65 22.26 5.73 1.49
CA GLU A 65 20.84 6.05 1.36
C GLU A 65 20.15 5.23 0.27
N ARG A 66 20.80 5.04 -0.88
CA ARG A 66 20.28 4.28 -2.01
C ARG A 66 20.02 2.82 -1.71
N PHE A 67 20.96 2.21 -1.00
CA PHE A 67 20.88 0.81 -0.62
C PHE A 67 20.17 0.61 0.72
N GLY A 68 19.66 1.69 1.34
CA GLY A 68 19.02 1.63 2.66
C GLY A 68 19.95 1.17 3.79
N LEU A 69 21.26 1.29 3.60
CA LEU A 69 22.27 0.87 4.59
C LEU A 69 22.44 1.88 5.74
N ASP A 70 21.89 3.07 5.59
CA ASP A 70 21.75 4.07 6.65
C ASP A 70 20.51 3.83 7.54
N LEU A 71 19.62 2.92 7.15
CA LEU A 71 18.40 2.62 7.88
C LEU A 71 18.62 1.55 8.97
N PRO A 72 17.89 1.63 10.10
CA PRO A 72 17.83 0.53 11.05
C PRO A 72 17.16 -0.70 10.40
N ALA A 73 17.47 -1.90 10.92
CA ALA A 73 16.97 -3.17 10.36
C ALA A 73 15.44 -3.19 10.19
N ALA A 74 14.68 -2.71 11.18
CA ALA A 74 13.24 -2.60 11.11
C ALA A 74 12.76 -1.77 9.90
N ALA A 75 13.40 -0.62 9.61
CA ALA A 75 13.01 0.23 8.48
C ALA A 75 13.46 -0.32 7.12
N ARG A 76 14.48 -1.20 7.08
CA ARG A 76 14.94 -1.85 5.84
C ARG A 76 13.89 -2.79 5.24
N PHE A 77 13.04 -3.42 6.06
CA PHE A 77 12.06 -4.41 5.58
C PHE A 77 11.18 -3.91 4.44
N LYS A 78 10.81 -2.64 4.44
CA LYS A 78 10.03 -2.07 3.34
C LYS A 78 10.76 -2.22 1.99
N LEU A 79 12.03 -1.81 1.94
CA LEU A 79 12.86 -1.91 0.72
C LEU A 79 13.12 -3.37 0.34
N LEU A 80 13.31 -4.23 1.33
CA LEU A 80 13.57 -5.65 1.10
C LEU A 80 12.33 -6.36 0.54
N LEU A 81 11.12 -6.05 1.04
CA LEU A 81 9.87 -6.62 0.54
C LEU A 81 9.58 -6.21 -0.90
N GLU A 82 9.93 -4.97 -1.28
CA GLU A 82 9.81 -4.47 -2.66
C GLU A 82 10.68 -5.27 -3.65
N ASP A 83 11.82 -5.80 -3.16
CA ASP A 83 12.76 -6.68 -3.87
C ASP A 83 12.37 -8.16 -3.75
N THR A 84 11.15 -8.48 -4.18
CA THR A 84 10.52 -9.80 -4.03
C THR A 84 11.36 -10.95 -4.59
N ASP A 85 12.04 -10.75 -5.71
CA ASP A 85 12.77 -11.82 -6.43
C ASP A 85 13.93 -12.41 -5.62
N ASN A 86 14.43 -11.66 -4.63
CA ASN A 86 15.51 -12.09 -3.75
C ASN A 86 15.00 -12.81 -2.48
N TRP A 87 13.69 -13.01 -2.32
CA TRP A 87 13.14 -13.80 -1.21
C TRP A 87 13.02 -15.28 -1.58
N ILE A 88 13.62 -16.13 -0.75
CA ILE A 88 13.57 -17.59 -0.91
C ILE A 88 12.60 -18.15 0.12
N TYR A 89 11.44 -18.60 -0.37
CA TYR A 89 10.42 -19.28 0.43
C TYR A 89 10.75 -20.76 0.62
N ASN A 90 10.58 -21.27 1.83
CA ASN A 90 10.77 -22.70 2.15
C ASN A 90 9.58 -23.59 1.74
N GLY A 91 8.50 -22.99 1.22
CA GLY A 91 7.28 -23.68 0.80
C GLY A 91 6.36 -24.13 1.94
N VAL A 92 6.69 -23.81 3.20
CA VAL A 92 5.92 -24.19 4.38
C VAL A 92 5.41 -22.96 5.12
N ASN A 93 6.28 -22.27 5.84
CA ASN A 93 5.90 -21.18 6.75
C ASN A 93 7.00 -20.13 6.93
N GLY A 94 8.04 -20.14 6.09
CA GLY A 94 9.17 -19.24 6.24
C GLY A 94 9.82 -18.84 4.94
N ALA A 95 10.50 -17.70 4.97
CA ALA A 95 11.35 -17.22 3.90
C ALA A 95 12.57 -16.50 4.46
N PHE A 96 13.63 -16.41 3.66
CA PHE A 96 14.80 -15.58 3.96
C PHE A 96 15.20 -14.77 2.74
N TYR A 97 15.80 -13.61 2.97
CA TYR A 97 16.29 -12.74 1.91
C TYR A 97 17.69 -13.18 1.46
N ALA A 98 17.85 -13.55 0.19
CA ALA A 98 19.05 -14.23 -0.32
C ALA A 98 20.34 -13.41 -0.20
N LEU A 99 20.25 -12.08 -0.34
CA LEU A 99 21.42 -11.19 -0.27
C LEU A 99 21.85 -10.88 1.17
N ASP A 100 20.96 -11.06 2.16
CA ASP A 100 21.20 -10.81 3.58
C ASP A 100 20.32 -11.77 4.42
N PRO A 101 20.72 -13.06 4.57
CA PRO A 101 19.87 -14.11 5.16
C PRO A 101 19.50 -13.92 6.63
N ASP A 102 20.08 -12.92 7.30
CA ASP A 102 19.67 -12.50 8.64
C ASP A 102 18.25 -11.90 8.65
N PHE A 103 17.76 -11.44 7.50
CA PHE A 103 16.38 -11.00 7.32
C PHE A 103 15.49 -12.17 6.90
N THR A 104 14.49 -12.46 7.73
CA THR A 104 13.57 -13.58 7.52
C THR A 104 12.11 -13.18 7.70
N ILE A 105 11.22 -13.96 7.09
CA ILE A 105 9.78 -13.94 7.31
C ILE A 105 9.42 -15.30 7.90
N SER A 106 8.60 -15.32 8.94
CA SER A 106 7.96 -16.54 9.41
C SER A 106 6.48 -16.30 9.69
N ILE A 107 5.63 -17.27 9.39
CA ILE A 107 4.21 -17.24 9.70
C ILE A 107 4.02 -17.73 11.15
N SER A 108 3.16 -17.06 11.92
CA SER A 108 2.77 -17.50 13.28
C SER A 108 2.15 -18.89 13.25
N GLU A 109 2.34 -19.66 14.32
CA GLU A 109 1.66 -20.96 14.48
C GLU A 109 0.17 -20.78 14.81
N ASP A 110 -0.15 -19.71 15.54
CA ASP A 110 -1.52 -19.36 15.88
C ASP A 110 -2.22 -18.78 14.64
N ASP A 111 -3.29 -19.45 14.22
CA ASP A 111 -4.29 -18.90 13.32
C ASP A 111 -5.56 -18.53 14.09
N TYR A 112 -6.29 -17.55 13.56
CA TYR A 112 -7.57 -17.16 14.14
C TYR A 112 -8.59 -16.84 13.06
N ARG A 113 -9.83 -17.18 13.38
CA ARG A 113 -11.01 -17.04 12.52
C ARG A 113 -12.01 -16.07 13.15
N GLY A 114 -12.89 -15.51 12.33
CA GLY A 114 -13.90 -14.54 12.74
C GLY A 114 -13.36 -13.14 13.08
N SER A 115 -14.15 -12.11 12.77
CA SER A 115 -13.95 -10.72 13.19
C SER A 115 -15.26 -9.95 13.08
N ASN A 116 -15.22 -8.65 13.37
CA ASN A 116 -16.33 -7.72 13.27
C ASN A 116 -16.51 -7.10 11.88
N PHE A 117 -15.83 -7.60 10.84
CA PHE A 117 -15.95 -7.06 9.48
C PHE A 117 -16.81 -7.95 8.58
N TRP A 118 -17.67 -7.34 7.77
CA TRP A 118 -18.59 -8.07 6.90
C TRP A 118 -17.90 -9.06 5.95
N TRP A 119 -16.72 -8.72 5.42
CA TRP A 119 -15.96 -9.55 4.48
C TRP A 119 -15.34 -10.80 5.13
N GLN A 120 -15.42 -10.92 6.46
CA GLN A 120 -15.05 -12.15 7.17
C GLN A 120 -16.25 -13.04 7.49
N ASN A 121 -17.47 -12.50 7.40
CA ASN A 121 -18.68 -13.17 7.89
C ASN A 121 -19.73 -13.47 6.81
N THR A 122 -19.66 -12.81 5.65
CA THR A 122 -20.73 -12.83 4.64
C THR A 122 -20.30 -13.33 3.26
N LEU A 123 -19.00 -13.51 3.04
CA LEU A 123 -18.46 -14.05 1.81
C LEU A 123 -18.67 -15.57 1.72
N ILE A 124 -18.42 -16.14 0.53
CA ILE A 124 -18.60 -17.56 0.27
C ILE A 124 -17.67 -18.46 1.10
N GLU A 125 -16.54 -17.91 1.54
CA GLU A 125 -15.63 -18.56 2.46
C GLU A 125 -15.21 -17.60 3.57
N GLU A 126 -14.94 -18.16 4.75
CA GLU A 126 -14.35 -17.42 5.85
C GLU A 126 -12.81 -17.39 5.70
N PRO A 127 -12.17 -16.22 5.77
CA PRO A 127 -10.73 -16.13 5.69
C PRO A 127 -10.05 -16.67 6.96
N VAL A 128 -8.87 -17.23 6.78
CA VAL A 128 -7.94 -17.52 7.88
C VAL A 128 -7.04 -16.31 8.09
N LYS A 129 -6.77 -15.96 9.35
CA LYS A 129 -5.81 -14.91 9.71
C LYS A 129 -4.67 -15.47 10.52
N TYR A 130 -3.49 -14.93 10.29
CA TYR A 130 -2.24 -15.27 10.97
C TYR A 130 -1.24 -14.13 10.75
N ASP A 131 -0.17 -14.10 11.53
CA ASP A 131 0.80 -13.00 11.49
C ASP A 131 2.04 -13.37 10.70
N TYR A 132 2.46 -12.45 9.82
CA TYR A 132 3.81 -12.46 9.26
C TYR A 132 4.74 -11.78 10.25
N LEU A 133 5.70 -12.54 10.77
CA LEU A 133 6.75 -12.06 11.65
C LEU A 133 7.99 -11.73 10.81
N LEU A 134 8.27 -10.43 10.66
CA LEU A 134 9.46 -9.93 9.97
C LEU A 134 10.61 -9.87 10.97
N LYS A 135 11.63 -10.71 10.80
CA LYS A 135 12.70 -10.91 11.80
C LYS A 135 14.07 -10.54 11.27
N TYR A 136 14.87 -9.85 12.09
CA TYR A 136 16.29 -9.63 11.84
C TYR A 136 17.10 -10.31 12.92
N LYS A 137 17.98 -11.26 12.55
CA LYS A 137 18.76 -12.08 13.49
C LYS A 137 17.87 -12.71 14.57
N ASN A 138 16.74 -13.28 14.15
CA ASN A 138 15.68 -13.88 14.98
C ASN A 138 14.87 -12.93 15.88
N ALA A 139 15.25 -11.67 16.02
CA ALA A 139 14.43 -10.69 16.72
C ALA A 139 13.28 -10.22 15.82
N VAL A 140 12.04 -10.29 16.32
CA VAL A 140 10.85 -9.78 15.62
C VAL A 140 10.92 -8.27 15.56
N MET A 141 10.99 -7.73 14.34
CA MET A 141 11.02 -6.30 14.07
C MET A 141 9.62 -5.78 13.78
N HIS A 142 8.79 -6.57 13.09
CA HIS A 142 7.40 -6.28 12.81
C HIS A 142 6.55 -7.54 12.87
N GLU A 143 5.30 -7.35 13.26
CA GLU A 143 4.24 -8.34 13.25
C GLU A 143 3.10 -7.75 12.41
N LEU A 144 2.77 -8.41 11.31
CA LEU A 144 1.80 -7.93 10.34
C LEU A 144 0.70 -8.99 10.16
N PRO A 145 -0.55 -8.71 10.57
CA PRO A 145 -1.64 -9.62 10.32
C PRO A 145 -1.87 -9.78 8.82
N VAL A 146 -2.11 -11.01 8.40
CA VAL A 146 -2.38 -11.40 7.02
C VAL A 146 -3.72 -12.13 6.97
N VAL A 147 -4.47 -11.86 5.92
CA VAL A 147 -5.76 -12.46 5.61
C VAL A 147 -5.59 -13.38 4.41
N HIS A 148 -6.02 -14.63 4.55
CA HIS A 148 -5.93 -15.62 3.49
C HIS A 148 -7.29 -16.28 3.23
N PHE A 149 -7.85 -15.98 2.07
CA PHE A 149 -8.98 -16.66 1.46
C PHE A 149 -8.44 -17.87 0.69
N GLN A 150 -8.42 -19.04 1.34
CA GLN A 150 -7.71 -20.22 0.86
C GLN A 150 -8.28 -20.77 -0.46
N ASN A 151 -9.60 -20.88 -0.58
CA ASN A 151 -10.21 -21.39 -1.82
C ASN A 151 -10.12 -20.35 -2.94
N GLU A 152 -10.14 -19.07 -2.61
CA GLU A 152 -9.91 -17.98 -3.55
C GLU A 152 -8.45 -17.86 -4.01
N GLY A 153 -7.51 -18.38 -3.21
CA GLY A 153 -6.08 -18.16 -3.42
C GLY A 153 -5.73 -16.67 -3.33
N LEU A 154 -6.43 -15.94 -2.46
CA LEU A 154 -6.20 -14.51 -2.22
C LEU A 154 -5.61 -14.32 -0.84
N CYS A 155 -4.33 -13.95 -0.80
CA CYS A 155 -3.57 -13.65 0.40
C CYS A 155 -3.12 -12.18 0.37
N VAL A 156 -3.50 -11.41 1.39
CA VAL A 156 -3.19 -9.97 1.50
C VAL A 156 -2.92 -9.61 2.97
N PRO A 157 -2.08 -8.61 3.26
CA PRO A 157 -1.98 -8.11 4.63
C PRO A 157 -3.33 -7.55 5.07
N PHE A 158 -3.60 -7.55 6.36
CA PHE A 158 -4.79 -6.91 6.89
C PHE A 158 -4.78 -5.42 6.49
N PRO A 159 -5.87 -4.89 5.91
CA PRO A 159 -5.93 -3.50 5.47
C PRO A 159 -5.95 -2.54 6.67
N ASP A 160 -5.48 -1.31 6.45
CA ASP A 160 -5.79 -0.23 7.36
C ASP A 160 -7.30 0.04 7.31
N VAL A 161 -7.88 0.43 8.45
CA VAL A 161 -9.33 0.64 8.60
C VAL A 161 -9.59 2.05 9.09
N GLU A 162 -10.46 2.78 8.40
CA GLU A 162 -10.99 4.06 8.85
C GLU A 162 -12.49 3.95 9.11
N TYR A 163 -12.91 4.38 10.30
CA TYR A 163 -14.29 4.28 10.77
C TYR A 163 -15.01 5.61 10.55
N VAL A 164 -15.49 5.84 9.32
CA VAL A 164 -16.03 7.14 8.88
C VAL A 164 -17.23 7.57 9.73
N THR A 165 -18.15 6.65 9.99
CA THR A 165 -19.23 6.81 10.98
C THR A 165 -19.67 5.44 11.50
N HIS A 166 -20.14 5.36 12.75
CA HIS A 166 -20.55 4.10 13.39
C HIS A 166 -21.47 4.40 14.60
N PRO A 167 -22.22 3.41 15.12
CA PRO A 167 -23.28 3.66 16.12
C PRO A 167 -22.84 4.38 17.41
N GLU A 168 -21.57 4.25 17.78
CA GLU A 168 -21.02 4.87 18.99
C GLU A 168 -20.31 6.21 18.70
N LYS A 169 -20.23 6.62 17.43
CA LYS A 169 -19.54 7.85 17.03
C LYS A 169 -20.40 9.05 17.39
N ARG A 170 -19.79 10.06 18.02
CA ARG A 170 -20.45 11.32 18.40
C ARG A 170 -20.30 12.38 17.31
N ASP A 171 -20.71 12.05 16.09
CA ASP A 171 -20.66 12.93 14.92
C ASP A 171 -22.02 13.59 14.60
N GLY A 172 -23.04 13.30 15.41
CA GLY A 172 -24.41 13.80 15.24
C GLY A 172 -25.26 12.97 14.28
N LEU A 173 -24.75 11.83 13.79
CA LEU A 173 -25.51 10.87 12.99
C LEU A 173 -26.01 9.72 13.87
N ASP A 174 -27.26 9.29 13.67
CA ASP A 174 -27.81 8.08 14.29
C ASP A 174 -27.45 6.85 13.45
N ALA A 175 -26.16 6.53 13.41
CA ALA A 175 -25.65 5.45 12.57
C ALA A 175 -26.10 4.08 13.11
N LYS A 176 -26.71 3.25 12.25
CA LYS A 176 -27.22 1.92 12.64
C LYS A 176 -26.24 0.77 12.40
N PHE A 177 -25.17 1.05 11.66
CA PHE A 177 -24.14 0.08 11.25
C PHE A 177 -22.83 0.81 10.97
N TYR A 178 -21.74 0.06 10.77
CA TYR A 178 -20.42 0.61 10.55
C TYR A 178 -20.21 1.07 9.09
N CYS A 179 -19.77 2.31 8.91
CA CYS A 179 -19.29 2.85 7.64
C CYS A 179 -17.76 2.75 7.61
N ASP A 180 -17.26 1.57 7.26
CA ASP A 180 -15.83 1.27 7.27
C ASP A 180 -15.19 1.46 5.90
N LEU A 181 -13.99 2.03 5.91
CA LEU A 181 -13.09 2.14 4.77
C LEU A 181 -11.88 1.25 4.98
N PHE A 182 -11.57 0.41 3.99
CA PHE A 182 -10.40 -0.46 4.00
C PHE A 182 -9.41 0.02 2.96
N TYR A 183 -8.13 0.17 3.32
CA TYR A 183 -7.14 0.72 2.39
C TYR A 183 -5.71 0.29 2.68
N TYR A 184 -4.84 0.54 1.71
CA TYR A 184 -3.38 0.52 1.86
C TYR A 184 -2.81 1.82 1.31
N THR A 185 -1.86 2.41 2.04
CA THR A 185 -1.12 3.58 1.58
C THR A 185 0.21 3.19 0.96
N LYS A 186 0.46 3.61 -0.29
CA LYS A 186 1.71 3.38 -0.99
C LYS A 186 2.89 3.90 -0.18
N GLY A 187 3.91 3.06 -0.10
CA GLY A 187 5.08 3.34 0.70
C GLY A 187 4.93 3.09 2.20
N SER A 188 3.80 2.56 2.68
CA SER A 188 3.74 1.95 4.01
C SER A 188 4.38 0.56 4.00
N LEU A 189 4.67 0.02 5.20
CA LEU A 189 5.15 -1.36 5.33
C LEU A 189 4.07 -2.38 4.92
N SER A 190 2.81 -2.14 5.31
CA SER A 190 1.68 -2.99 4.92
C SER A 190 1.52 -3.04 3.40
N TYR A 191 1.64 -1.90 2.71
CA TYR A 191 1.61 -1.88 1.25
C TYR A 191 2.80 -2.59 0.61
N ALA A 192 4.01 -2.45 1.16
CA ALA A 192 5.16 -3.21 0.65
C ALA A 192 4.95 -4.73 0.80
N LEU A 193 4.36 -5.19 1.92
CA LEU A 193 3.97 -6.59 2.08
C LEU A 193 2.86 -6.99 1.11
N PHE A 194 1.87 -6.12 0.88
CA PHE A 194 0.83 -6.34 -0.14
C PHE A 194 1.48 -6.57 -1.51
N GLU A 195 2.29 -5.65 -2.02
CA GLU A 195 2.99 -5.82 -3.30
C GLU A 195 3.81 -7.10 -3.35
N HIS A 196 4.53 -7.40 -2.26
CA HIS A 196 5.33 -8.61 -2.13
C HIS A 196 4.49 -9.88 -2.32
N LEU A 197 3.39 -10.02 -1.56
CA LEU A 197 2.50 -11.18 -1.66
C LEU A 197 1.86 -11.29 -3.04
N ARG A 198 1.54 -10.17 -3.68
CA ARG A 198 0.96 -10.15 -5.02
C ARG A 198 1.94 -10.63 -6.09
N LYS A 199 3.24 -10.35 -5.94
CA LYS A 199 4.31 -10.76 -6.87
C LYS A 199 4.71 -12.23 -6.77
N ILE A 200 4.52 -12.88 -5.61
CA ILE A 200 4.85 -14.31 -5.42
C ILE A 200 4.21 -15.21 -6.48
N HIS A 201 3.02 -14.84 -6.97
CA HIS A 201 2.27 -15.63 -7.93
C HIS A 201 2.44 -15.18 -9.40
N THR A 202 3.02 -14.00 -9.66
CA THR A 202 3.14 -13.43 -11.00
C THR A 202 4.15 -12.28 -11.06
N ASP A 203 4.95 -12.23 -12.13
CA ASP A 203 5.90 -11.13 -12.40
C ASP A 203 5.21 -9.78 -12.66
N LYS A 204 3.92 -9.81 -13.02
CA LYS A 204 3.11 -8.62 -13.34
C LYS A 204 1.86 -8.61 -12.46
N PRO A 205 1.99 -8.27 -11.17
CA PRO A 205 0.86 -8.28 -10.27
C PRO A 205 -0.15 -7.18 -10.61
N ASP A 206 -1.43 -7.50 -10.48
CA ASP A 206 -2.49 -6.49 -10.36
C ASP A 206 -2.51 -5.94 -8.93
N LEU A 207 -2.15 -4.66 -8.84
CA LEU A 207 -2.11 -3.87 -7.60
C LEU A 207 -3.25 -2.86 -7.54
N SER A 208 -4.28 -3.01 -8.38
CA SER A 208 -5.43 -2.13 -8.43
C SER A 208 -6.55 -2.57 -7.47
N THR A 209 -7.56 -1.71 -7.35
CA THR A 209 -8.78 -1.96 -6.59
C THR A 209 -9.97 -2.17 -7.55
N PRO A 210 -10.96 -3.04 -7.25
CA PRO A 210 -11.04 -3.92 -6.08
C PRO A 210 -9.98 -5.01 -6.11
N ILE A 211 -9.55 -5.43 -4.92
CA ILE A 211 -8.53 -6.47 -4.79
C ILE A 211 -9.16 -7.83 -5.03
N VAL A 212 -8.58 -8.55 -5.99
CA VAL A 212 -9.06 -9.85 -6.48
C VAL A 212 -7.93 -10.87 -6.57
N THR A 213 -8.26 -12.15 -6.62
CA THR A 213 -7.29 -13.20 -6.97
C THR A 213 -6.71 -12.99 -8.38
N GLN A 214 -5.47 -13.43 -8.59
CA GLN A 214 -4.74 -13.26 -9.86
C GLN A 214 -4.47 -14.58 -10.59
N ILE A 215 -4.80 -15.70 -9.95
CA ILE A 215 -4.49 -17.04 -10.45
C ILE A 215 -5.69 -17.69 -11.15
N LYS A 216 -6.89 -17.15 -10.96
CA LYS A 216 -8.15 -17.64 -11.52
C LYS A 216 -9.16 -16.51 -11.67
N SER A 217 -10.30 -16.78 -12.30
CA SER A 217 -11.43 -15.82 -12.32
C SER A 217 -11.92 -15.54 -10.89
N PRO A 218 -12.11 -14.27 -10.51
CA PRO A 218 -12.41 -13.93 -9.13
C PRO A 218 -13.88 -14.16 -8.77
N ILE A 219 -14.08 -14.72 -7.59
CA ILE A 219 -15.37 -14.89 -6.90
C ILE A 219 -15.49 -13.86 -5.77
N ILE A 220 -14.37 -13.55 -5.11
CA ILE A 220 -14.28 -12.54 -4.06
C ILE A 220 -13.62 -11.28 -4.63
N LYS A 221 -14.27 -10.15 -4.39
CA LYS A 221 -13.75 -8.81 -4.69
C LYS A 221 -13.76 -7.99 -3.41
N LEU A 222 -12.58 -7.55 -2.99
CA LEU A 222 -12.43 -6.74 -1.78
C LEU A 222 -12.38 -5.26 -2.19
N PRO A 223 -13.33 -4.40 -1.74
CA PRO A 223 -13.34 -2.95 -2.03
C PRO A 223 -12.27 -2.20 -1.21
N PHE A 224 -11.04 -2.71 -1.21
CA PHE A 224 -9.93 -2.13 -0.45
C PHE A 224 -9.19 -1.15 -1.35
N PHE A 225 -9.05 0.10 -0.91
CA PHE A 225 -8.44 1.17 -1.70
C PHE A 225 -6.92 1.13 -1.66
N ILE A 226 -6.29 1.65 -2.72
CA ILE A 226 -4.85 1.87 -2.79
C ILE A 226 -4.61 3.37 -2.91
N LEU A 227 -4.05 3.98 -1.86
CA LEU A 227 -3.81 5.41 -1.77
C LEU A 227 -2.36 5.72 -2.10
N ASP A 228 -2.10 6.71 -2.96
CA ASP A 228 -0.73 7.18 -3.21
C ASP A 228 -0.19 8.01 -2.03
N LYS A 229 -1.07 8.71 -1.32
CA LYS A 229 -0.73 9.55 -0.17
C LYS A 229 -1.85 9.64 0.85
N ASN A 230 -1.49 10.04 2.07
CA ASN A 230 -2.44 10.21 3.16
C ASN A 230 -3.49 11.30 2.90
N GLU A 231 -3.20 12.35 2.11
CA GLU A 231 -4.20 13.40 1.83
C GLU A 231 -5.44 12.85 1.10
N GLN A 232 -5.28 11.77 0.31
CA GLN A 232 -6.41 11.13 -0.38
C GLN A 232 -7.37 10.42 0.59
N LEU A 233 -6.92 10.07 1.79
CA LEU A 233 -7.76 9.43 2.80
C LEU A 233 -8.87 10.38 3.27
N GLU A 234 -8.56 11.66 3.49
CA GLU A 234 -9.55 12.65 3.95
C GLU A 234 -10.63 12.91 2.89
N GLU A 235 -10.23 12.99 1.62
CA GLU A 235 -11.16 13.12 0.48
C GLU A 235 -12.04 11.87 0.35
N LEU A 236 -11.46 10.68 0.51
CA LEU A 236 -12.18 9.41 0.46
C LEU A 236 -13.17 9.28 1.62
N CYS A 237 -12.79 9.64 2.85
CA CYS A 237 -13.67 9.66 4.01
C CYS A 237 -14.85 10.60 3.80
N SER A 238 -14.60 11.80 3.26
CA SER A 238 -15.64 12.77 2.94
C SER A 238 -16.63 12.22 1.90
N SER A 239 -16.12 11.52 0.89
CA SER A 239 -16.91 10.87 -0.14
C SER A 239 -17.77 9.73 0.42
N TYR A 240 -17.19 8.89 1.29
CA TYR A 240 -17.91 7.80 1.96
C TYR A 240 -18.97 8.32 2.94
N LEU A 241 -18.72 9.42 3.64
CA LEU A 241 -19.72 10.04 4.50
C LEU A 241 -20.93 10.56 3.69
N LEU A 242 -20.68 11.11 2.50
CA LEU A 242 -21.75 11.52 1.59
C LEU A 242 -22.52 10.30 1.05
N ALA A 243 -21.80 9.23 0.66
CA ALA A 243 -22.40 7.98 0.22
C ALA A 243 -23.27 7.38 1.34
N TYR A 244 -22.80 7.38 2.59
CA TYR A 244 -23.56 6.90 3.73
C TYR A 244 -24.90 7.61 3.89
N LYS A 245 -24.91 8.95 3.83
CA LYS A 245 -26.16 9.74 3.94
C LYS A 245 -27.15 9.37 2.84
N LYS A 246 -26.67 9.27 1.59
CA LYS A 246 -27.50 8.84 0.45
C LYS A 246 -28.01 7.40 0.63
N PHE A 247 -27.18 6.49 1.13
CA PHE A 247 -27.54 5.11 1.36
C PHE A 247 -28.67 5.00 2.39
N VAL A 248 -28.58 5.73 3.51
CA VAL A 248 -29.62 5.72 4.54
C VAL A 248 -30.96 6.24 4.02
N GLU A 249 -30.95 7.25 3.14
CA GLU A 249 -32.17 7.78 2.51
C GLU A 249 -32.83 6.82 1.53
N ASN A 250 -32.04 5.95 0.86
CA ASN A 250 -32.51 5.06 -0.22
C ASN A 250 -32.29 3.58 0.13
N GLN A 251 -32.19 3.25 1.41
CA GLN A 251 -31.70 1.95 1.88
C GLN A 251 -32.55 0.79 1.35
N ASP A 252 -33.88 0.92 1.41
CA ASP A 252 -34.79 -0.16 1.03
C ASP A 252 -34.66 -0.52 -0.45
N ASP A 253 -34.53 0.49 -1.32
CA ASP A 253 -34.34 0.31 -2.77
C ASP A 253 -32.97 -0.32 -3.06
N ILE A 254 -31.90 0.21 -2.45
CA ILE A 254 -30.54 -0.32 -2.65
C ILE A 254 -30.43 -1.78 -2.15
N VAL A 255 -31.06 -2.11 -1.02
CA VAL A 255 -31.09 -3.47 -0.50
C VAL A 255 -31.94 -4.38 -1.39
N ALA A 256 -33.04 -3.88 -1.95
CA ALA A 256 -33.88 -4.63 -2.89
C ALA A 256 -33.15 -4.98 -4.20
N ASP A 257 -32.22 -4.14 -4.65
CA ASP A 257 -31.37 -4.39 -5.83
C ASP A 257 -30.12 -5.22 -5.51
N SER A 258 -29.87 -5.54 -4.25
CA SER A 258 -28.72 -6.33 -3.81
C SER A 258 -28.98 -7.84 -3.86
N LEU A 259 -27.91 -8.63 -3.69
CA LEU A 259 -27.99 -10.09 -3.55
C LEU A 259 -28.77 -10.58 -2.30
N TYR A 260 -29.20 -9.66 -1.43
CA TYR A 260 -30.00 -9.91 -0.24
C TYR A 260 -31.48 -9.54 -0.38
N GLN A 261 -31.97 -9.26 -1.59
CA GLN A 261 -33.38 -9.04 -1.86
C GLN A 261 -34.28 -10.10 -1.19
N GLY A 262 -35.24 -9.65 -0.37
CA GLY A 262 -36.19 -10.52 0.34
C GLY A 262 -35.58 -11.41 1.43
N LYS A 263 -34.31 -11.24 1.80
CA LYS A 263 -33.64 -11.98 2.87
C LYS A 263 -33.66 -11.19 4.18
N ASN A 264 -33.53 -11.92 5.30
CA ASN A 264 -33.36 -11.27 6.60
C ASN A 264 -31.98 -10.59 6.66
N MET A 265 -32.01 -9.28 6.93
CA MET A 265 -30.85 -8.42 7.03
C MET A 265 -30.31 -8.38 8.46
N ASP A 266 -29.08 -8.87 8.60
CA ASP A 266 -28.27 -8.63 9.79
C ASP A 266 -27.29 -7.49 9.53
N ARG A 267 -26.56 -7.09 10.58
CA ARG A 267 -25.58 -6.01 10.53
C ARG A 267 -24.54 -6.21 9.42
N TYR A 268 -23.96 -7.40 9.33
CA TYR A 268 -22.88 -7.68 8.38
C TYR A 268 -23.37 -7.66 6.93
N LYS A 269 -24.57 -8.18 6.65
CA LYS A 269 -25.16 -8.10 5.31
C LYS A 269 -25.40 -6.65 4.91
N LEU A 270 -25.89 -5.81 5.82
CA LEU A 270 -26.13 -4.40 5.53
C LEU A 270 -24.81 -3.64 5.29
N GLU A 271 -23.80 -3.88 6.12
CA GLU A 271 -22.44 -3.33 5.96
C GLU A 271 -21.82 -3.76 4.62
N ARG A 272 -22.04 -5.00 4.18
CA ARG A 272 -21.61 -5.48 2.86
C ARG A 272 -22.30 -4.73 1.73
N VAL A 273 -23.64 -4.68 1.73
CA VAL A 273 -24.42 -3.99 0.70
C VAL A 273 -23.98 -2.54 0.59
N PHE A 274 -23.86 -1.85 1.73
CA PHE A 274 -23.34 -0.49 1.78
C PHE A 274 -21.92 -0.39 1.20
N SER A 275 -21.00 -1.25 1.63
CA SER A 275 -19.60 -1.19 1.20
C SER A 275 -19.43 -1.41 -0.30
N GLU A 276 -20.13 -2.39 -0.87
CA GLU A 276 -20.10 -2.69 -2.31
C GLU A 276 -20.74 -1.54 -3.11
N TRP A 277 -21.91 -1.04 -2.68
CA TRP A 277 -22.60 0.07 -3.33
C TRP A 277 -21.79 1.38 -3.27
N ALA A 278 -21.30 1.76 -2.08
CA ALA A 278 -20.53 2.99 -1.89
C ALA A 278 -19.21 2.95 -2.68
N PHE A 279 -18.57 1.78 -2.78
CA PHE A 279 -17.39 1.61 -3.62
C PHE A 279 -17.71 1.89 -5.10
N SER A 280 -18.83 1.35 -5.61
CA SER A 280 -19.26 1.61 -6.99
C SER A 280 -19.60 3.08 -7.23
N GLU A 281 -20.26 3.75 -6.28
CA GLU A 281 -20.55 5.19 -6.37
C GLU A 281 -19.27 6.05 -6.40
N VAL A 282 -18.25 5.68 -5.63
CA VAL A 282 -17.01 6.47 -5.50
C VAL A 282 -16.02 6.18 -6.64
N THR A 283 -16.02 4.97 -7.19
CA THR A 283 -14.99 4.54 -8.17
C THR A 283 -15.50 4.31 -9.58
N GLU A 284 -16.82 4.33 -9.78
CA GLU A 284 -17.49 3.92 -11.04
C GLU A 284 -17.17 2.47 -11.46
N LYS A 285 -16.66 1.64 -10.55
CA LYS A 285 -16.35 0.22 -10.79
C LYS A 285 -17.40 -0.70 -10.18
N CYS A 286 -17.78 -1.75 -10.90
CA CYS A 286 -18.71 -2.76 -10.41
C CYS A 286 -18.01 -3.83 -9.55
N ILE A 287 -18.60 -4.12 -8.41
CA ILE A 287 -18.28 -5.28 -7.56
C ILE A 287 -19.33 -6.37 -7.75
#